data_AF-D5E423-F1
#
_entry.id   AF-D5E423-F1
#
_cell.length_a   1.000
_cell.length_b   1.000
_cell.length_c   1.000
_cell.angle_alpha   90.00
_cell.angle_beta   90.00
_cell.angle_gamma   90.00
#
_symmetry.space_group_name_H-M   'P 1'
#
loop_
_entity.id
_entity.type
_entity.pdbx_description
1 polymer ?
#
loop_
_entity_poly.entity_id
_entity_poly.type
_entity_poly.pdbx_seq_one_letter_code
_entity_poly.pdbx_strand_id
1 'polypeptide(L)' 'MLIIIRNSLIIAVCLYLASVFLPEVMNVNETVAKYLFVIPVGIWGIKSKNKWWINLISFLLALIILIFSLDLLPESML' A
#
# COMPACT_ATOMS: atom_id res chain seq x y z
N MET A 1 13.30 -8.74 3.87
CA MET A 1 12.24 -8.28 4.80
C MET A 1 12.33 -6.79 5.10
N LEU A 2 13.46 -6.29 5.64
CA LEU A 2 13.64 -4.85 5.96
C LEU A 2 13.39 -3.89 4.78
N ILE A 3 13.76 -4.26 3.55
CA ILE A 3 13.53 -3.43 2.35
C ILE A 3 12.03 -3.27 2.06
N ILE A 4 11.23 -4.31 2.29
CA ILE A 4 9.77 -4.27 2.11
C ILE A 4 9.18 -3.33 3.15
N ILE A 5 9.50 -3.54 4.43
CA ILE A 5 9.01 -2.73 5.54
C ILE A 5 9.36 -1.25 5.33
N ARG A 6 10.63 -0.95 5.03
CA ARG A 6 11.10 0.43 4.80
C ARG A 6 10.37 1.10 3.64
N ASN A 7 10.28 0.43 2.49
CA ASN A 7 9.65 1.02 1.31
C ASN A 7 8.13 1.19 1.50
N SER A 8 7.47 0.25 2.18
CA SER A 8 6.06 0.39 2.58
C SER A 8 5.85 1.57 3.51
N LEU A 9 6.71 1.75 4.52
CA LEU A 9 6.65 2.88 5.45
C LEU A 9 6.82 4.22 4.73
N ILE A 10 7.78 4.31 3.82
CA ILE A 10 8.00 5.53 3.02
C ILE A 10 6.74 5.85 2.22
N ILE A 11 6.14 4.86 1.54
CA ILE A 11 4.92 5.08 0.76
C ILE A 11 3.75 5.49 1.66
N ALA A 12 3.58 4.86 2.83
CA ALA A 12 2.51 5.21 3.77
C ALA A 12 2.63 6.64 4.29
N VAL A 13 3.83 7.05 4.71
CA VAL A 13 4.09 8.42 5.17
C VAL A 13 3.84 9.42 4.05
N CYS A 14 4.33 9.14 2.85
CA CYS A 14 4.16 10.06 1.74
C CYS A 14 2.71 10.11 1.23
N LEU A 15 1.95 9.00 1.28
CA LEU A 15 0.50 9.00 1.04
C LEU A 15 -0.23 9.89 2.05
N TYR A 16 0.09 9.75 3.33
CA TYR A 16 -0.51 10.55 4.40
C TYR A 16 -0.24 12.05 4.18
N LEU A 17 1.01 12.41 3.88
CA LEU A 17 1.37 13.79 3.56
C LEU A 17 0.63 14.29 2.33
N ALA A 18 0.50 13.48 1.27
CA ALA A 18 -0.20 13.88 0.05
C ALA A 18 -1.72 13.99 0.21
N SER A 19 -2.33 13.19 1.08
CA SER A 19 -3.79 13.17 1.26
C SER A 19 -4.29 14.17 2.30
N VAL A 20 -3.48 14.49 3.31
CA VAL A 20 -3.90 15.36 4.43
C VAL A 20 -3.16 16.70 4.36
N PHE A 21 -1.83 16.66 4.29
CA PHE A 21 -1.00 17.85 4.46
C PHE A 21 -0.90 18.70 3.19
N LEU A 22 -0.74 18.06 2.04
CA LEU A 22 -0.54 18.71 0.74
C LEU A 22 -1.77 19.50 0.25
N PRO A 23 -3.01 18.99 0.37
CA PRO A 23 -4.21 19.75 -0.01
C PRO A 23 -4.37 21.00 0.87
N GLU A 24 -4.13 20.87 2.18
CA GLU A 24 -4.22 21.97 3.14
C GLU A 24 -3.16 23.05 2.90
N VAL A 25 -1.91 22.66 2.64
CA VAL A 25 -0.79 23.62 2.47
C VAL A 25 -0.81 24.28 1.10
N MET A 26 -1.07 23.51 0.03
CA MET A 26 -1.03 24.03 -1.34
C MET A 26 -2.39 24.53 -1.83
N ASN A 27 -3.44 24.44 -1.00
CA ASN A 27 -4.81 24.87 -1.31
C ASN A 27 -5.34 24.29 -2.65
N VAL A 28 -4.90 23.08 -2.97
CA VAL A 28 -5.29 22.32 -4.17
C VAL A 28 -6.29 21.25 -3.78
N ASN A 29 -7.20 20.96 -4.71
CA ASN A 29 -8.19 19.90 -4.56
C ASN A 29 -7.50 18.59 -4.12
N GLU A 30 -8.04 17.95 -3.08
CA GLU A 30 -7.57 16.66 -2.57
C GLU A 30 -7.38 15.62 -3.66
N THR A 31 -8.29 15.60 -4.64
CA THR A 31 -8.23 14.66 -5.77
C THR A 31 -6.94 14.87 -6.57
N VAL A 32 -6.60 16.13 -6.85
CA VAL A 32 -5.41 16.49 -7.62
C VAL A 32 -4.14 16.19 -6.81
N ALA A 33 -4.14 16.48 -5.51
CA ALA A 33 -3.03 16.18 -4.61
C ALA A 33 -2.75 14.67 -4.50
N LYS A 34 -3.81 13.85 -4.42
CA LYS A 34 -3.72 12.38 -4.42
C LYS A 34 -3.09 11.86 -5.72
N TYR A 35 -3.54 12.33 -6.88
CA TYR A 35 -2.98 11.89 -8.17
C TYR A 35 -1.52 12.32 -8.36
N LEU A 36 -1.17 13.55 -7.93
CA LEU A 36 0.22 14.05 -7.91
C LEU A 36 1.17 13.11 -7.17
N PHE A 37 0.66 12.38 -6.18
CA PHE A 37 1.45 11.45 -5.39
C PHE A 37 1.40 10.00 -5.91
N VAL A 38 0.22 9.54 -6.35
CA VAL A 38 0.05 8.17 -6.87
C VAL A 38 0.87 7.94 -8.13
N ILE A 39 0.98 8.94 -9.01
CA ILE A 39 1.74 8.83 -10.27
C ILE A 39 3.23 8.53 -10.03
N PRO A 40 4.00 9.33 -9.26
CA PRO A 40 5.42 9.06 -9.01
C PRO A 40 5.64 7.77 -8.22
N VAL A 41 4.75 7.41 -7.27
CA VAL A 41 4.83 6.13 -6.57
C VAL A 41 4.61 4.96 -7.52
N GLY A 42 3.65 5.07 -8.44
CA GLY A 42 3.42 4.07 -9.49
C GLY A 42 4.63 3.90 -10.40
N ILE A 43 5.24 5.00 -10.85
CA ILE A 43 6.45 4.97 -11.69
C ILE A 43 7.63 4.33 -10.93
N TRP A 44 7.84 4.72 -9.67
CA TRP A 44 8.87 4.10 -8.83
C TRP A 44 8.59 2.60 -8.62
N GLY A 45 7.32 2.29 -8.43
CA GLY A 45 6.68 0.99 -8.38
C GLY A 45 6.81 0.13 -9.64
N ILE A 46 7.15 0.70 -10.79
CA ILE A 46 7.40 -0.07 -12.02
C ILE A 46 8.91 -0.21 -12.26
N LYS A 47 9.68 0.84 -11.91
CA LYS A 47 11.11 0.94 -12.24
C LYS A 47 12.05 0.25 -11.24
N SER A 48 11.63 0.04 -10.00
CA SER A 48 12.48 -0.64 -9.00
C SER A 48 12.78 -2.12 -9.36
N LYS A 49 14.08 -2.43 -9.39
CA LYS A 49 14.61 -3.74 -9.76
C LYS A 49 14.25 -4.87 -8.80
N ASN A 50 14.05 -4.55 -7.52
CA ASN A 50 13.79 -5.54 -6.47
C ASN A 50 12.34 -6.07 -6.53
N LYS A 51 11.44 -5.44 -7.29
CA LYS A 51 10.02 -5.84 -7.39
C LYS A 51 9.36 -6.12 -6.03
N TRP A 52 9.79 -5.38 -5.00
CA TRP A 52 9.44 -5.62 -3.61
C TRP A 52 7.91 -5.54 -3.36
N TRP A 53 7.20 -4.76 -4.18
CA TRP A 53 5.75 -4.66 -4.21
C TRP A 53 5.06 -5.99 -4.61
N ILE A 54 5.67 -6.83 -5.44
CA ILE A 54 5.09 -8.15 -5.80
C ILE A 54 5.07 -9.04 -4.56
N ASN A 55 6.17 -9.04 -3.78
CA ASN A 55 6.23 -9.80 -2.54
C ASN A 55 5.20 -9.28 -1.51
N LEU A 56 5.00 -7.96 -1.46
CA LEU A 56 3.97 -7.36 -0.62
C LEU A 56 2.56 -7.80 -1.02
N ILE A 57 2.23 -7.74 -2.32
CA ILE A 57 0.92 -8.16 -2.85
C ILE A 57 0.70 -9.65 -2.62
N SER A 58 1.70 -10.49 -2.85
CA SER A 58 1.61 -11.93 -2.61
C SER A 58 1.38 -12.25 -1.13
N PHE A 59 2.05 -11.53 -0.22
CA PHE A 59 1.83 -11.67 1.22
C PHE A 59 0.40 -11.27 1.62
N LEU A 60 -0.10 -10.14 1.12
CA LEU A 60 -1.47 -9.70 1.36
C LEU A 60 -2.49 -10.69 0.81
N LEU A 61 -2.26 -11.23 -0.39
CA LEU A 61 -3.14 -12.23 -0.99
C LEU A 61 -3.20 -13.51 -0.16
N ALA A 62 -2.05 -13.99 0.32
CA ALA A 62 -1.98 -15.15 1.22
C ALA A 62 -2.73 -14.89 2.54
N LEU A 63 -2.62 -13.68 3.09
CA LEU A 63 -3.33 -13.28 4.31
C LEU A 63 -4.84 -13.21 4.10
N ILE A 64 -5.30 -12.69 2.95
CA ILE A 64 -6.73 -12.70 2.58
C ILE A 64 -7.24 -14.14 2.47
N ILE A 65 -6.53 -15.01 1.74
CA ILE A 65 -6.91 -16.42 1.60
C ILE A 65 -6.97 -17.11 2.97
N LEU A 66 -6.02 -16.83 3.86
CA LEU A 66 -6.00 -17.40 5.22
C LEU A 66 -7.23 -16.97 6.02
N ILE A 67 -7.57 -15.68 6.02
CA ILE A 67 -8.76 -15.16 6.72
C ILE A 67 -10.02 -15.85 6.18
N PHE A 68 -10.19 -15.89 4.87
CA PHE A 68 -11.34 -16.58 4.26
C PHE A 68 -11.38 -18.06 4.59
N SER A 69 -10.22 -18.74 4.68
CA SER A 69 -10.15 -20.15 5.03
C SER A 69 -10.53 -20.41 6.48
N LEU A 70 -10.21 -19.47 7.39
CA LEU A 70 -10.62 -19.53 8.80
C LEU A 70 -12.11 -19.24 8.95
N ASP A 71 -12.66 -18.27 8.21
CA ASP A 71 -14.09 -17.95 8.22
C ASP A 71 -14.95 -19.07 7.61
N LEU A 72 -14.41 -19.84 6.66
CA LEU A 72 -15.08 -21.01 6.07
C LEU A 72 -14.89 -22.30 6.87
N LEU A 73 -14.08 -22.28 7.93
CA LEU A 73 -13.84 -23.46 8.75
C LEU A 73 -15.12 -23.76 9.57
N PRO A 74 -15.74 -24.94 9.44
CA PRO A 74 -16.94 -25.24 10.18
C PRO A 74 -16.66 -25.18 11.69
N GLU A 75 -17.57 -24.56 12.46
CA GLU A 75 -17.45 -24.42 13.93
C GLU A 75 -17.24 -25.77 14.65
N SER A 76 -17.54 -26.89 14.01
CA SER A 76 -17.28 -28.25 14.52
C SER A 76 -15.81 -28.69 14.49
N MET A 77 -14.90 -27.88 13.93
CA MET A 77 -13.46 -28.13 13.85
C MET A 77 -12.59 -27.13 14.64
N LEU A 78 -13.21 -26.17 15.35
CA LEU A 78 -12.58 -25.30 16.35
C LEU A 78 -12.79 -25.85 17.76
#